data_AF-A0A367JB98-F1
#
_entry.id   AF-A0A367JB98-F1
#
_cell.length_a   1.000
_cell.length_b   1.000
_cell.length_c   1.000
_cell.angle_alpha   90.00
_cell.angle_beta   90.00
_cell.angle_gamma   90.00
#
_symmetry.space_group_name_H-M   'P 1'
#
loop_
_entity.id
_entity.type
_entity.pdbx_description
1 polymer ?
#
loop_
_entity_poly.entity_id
_entity_poly.type
_entity_poly.pdbx_seq_one_letter_code
_entity_poly.pdbx_strand_id
1 'polypeptide(L)' 'DTEATEDEESPIYKNIATEKDAHGVYDINGVSWFPHKTHADWLSTVGDDGVVRIWRLIEE' A
#
# COMPACT_ATOMS: atom_id res chain seq x y z
N ASP A 1 15.82 6.76 9.08
CA ASP A 1 17.17 6.58 8.53
C ASP A 1 17.09 6.76 7.03
N THR A 2 16.88 8.00 6.59
CA THR A 2 16.75 8.35 5.15
C THR A 2 18.08 8.24 4.42
N GLU A 3 19.19 8.32 5.15
CA GLU A 3 20.55 8.25 4.60
C GLU A 3 20.92 6.85 4.09
N ALA A 4 20.20 5.79 4.50
CA ALA A 4 20.47 4.41 4.07
C ALA A 4 19.80 4.04 2.72
N THR A 5 19.04 4.96 2.11
CA THR A 5 18.21 4.69 0.92
C THR A 5 18.43 5.66 -0.23
N GLU A 6 19.49 6.47 -0.17
CA GLU A 6 19.74 7.55 -1.13
C GLU A 6 21.13 7.38 -1.76
N ASP A 7 21.16 6.76 -2.94
CA ASP A 7 22.27 6.80 -3.89
C ASP A 7 21.79 7.32 -5.25
N GLU A 8 22.72 7.54 -6.19
CA GLU A 8 22.42 8.08 -7.52
C GLU A 8 21.48 7.18 -8.35
N GLU A 9 21.34 5.89 -8.00
CA GLU A 9 20.50 4.91 -8.69
C GLU A 9 19.17 4.67 -7.95
N SER A 10 18.93 5.36 -6.84
CA SER A 10 17.75 5.17 -6.03
C SER A 10 16.49 5.62 -6.79
N PRO A 11 15.39 4.84 -6.73
CA PRO A 11 14.19 5.19 -7.46
C PRO A 11 13.61 6.50 -6.93
N ILE A 12 13.22 7.39 -7.86
CA ILE A 12 12.45 8.57 -7.50
C ILE A 12 11.01 8.15 -7.30
N TYR A 13 10.48 8.34 -6.10
CA TYR A 13 9.10 8.03 -5.75
C TYR A 13 8.36 9.28 -5.26
N LYS A 14 7.04 9.27 -5.44
CA LYS A 14 6.12 10.27 -4.88
C LYS A 14 4.98 9.53 -4.21
N ASN A 15 4.62 9.93 -2.99
CA ASN A 15 3.38 9.46 -2.39
C ASN A 15 2.19 10.01 -3.18
N ILE A 16 1.39 9.13 -3.80
CA ILE A 16 0.22 9.51 -4.61
C ILE A 16 -1.11 9.31 -3.88
N ALA A 17 -1.14 8.46 -2.85
CA ALA A 17 -2.33 8.16 -2.07
C ALA A 17 -1.92 7.74 -0.66
N THR A 18 -2.76 8.08 0.32
CA THR A 18 -2.67 7.62 1.70
C THR A 18 -4.08 7.46 2.25
N GLU A 19 -4.42 6.28 2.76
CA GLU A 19 -5.66 6.06 3.50
C GLU A 19 -5.31 5.91 4.98
N LYS A 20 -6.03 6.63 5.85
CA LYS A 20 -5.83 6.54 7.30
C LYS A 20 -6.86 5.60 7.91
N ASP A 21 -6.51 4.99 9.03
CA ASP A 21 -7.42 4.11 9.78
C ASP A 21 -8.05 3.01 8.91
N ALA A 22 -7.27 2.45 7.98
CA ALA A 22 -7.74 1.45 7.00
C ALA A 22 -8.29 0.16 7.66
N HIS A 23 -7.87 -0.13 8.89
CA HIS A 23 -8.42 -1.16 9.77
C HIS A 23 -8.91 -0.57 11.11
N GLY A 24 -9.37 0.69 11.11
CA GLY A 24 -9.79 1.41 12.30
C GLY A 24 -8.63 1.65 13.27
N VAL A 25 -8.78 1.23 14.52
CA VAL A 25 -7.74 1.35 15.56
C VAL A 25 -6.76 0.16 15.58
N TYR A 26 -6.95 -0.81 14.68
CA TYR A 26 -6.17 -2.04 14.62
C TYR A 26 -5.02 -1.92 13.63
N ASP A 27 -3.91 -2.59 13.93
CA ASP A 27 -2.73 -2.61 13.08
C ASP A 27 -2.99 -3.32 11.75
N ILE A 28 -2.31 -2.86 10.69
CA ILE A 28 -2.27 -3.53 9.39
C ILE A 28 -1.13 -4.55 9.43
N ASN A 29 -1.47 -5.83 9.28
CA ASN A 29 -0.53 -6.94 9.40
C ASN A 29 0.01 -7.43 8.05
N GLY A 30 -0.62 -7.04 6.94
CA GLY A 30 -0.19 -7.46 5.62
C GLY A 30 -0.84 -6.66 4.50
N VAL A 31 -0.11 -6.54 3.40
CA VAL A 31 -0.54 -5.87 2.17
C VAL A 31 -0.11 -6.68 0.95
N SER A 32 -0.93 -6.72 -0.09
CA SER A 32 -0.54 -7.37 -1.36
C SER A 32 -1.28 -6.74 -2.55
N TRP A 33 -0.51 -6.24 -3.52
CA TRP A 33 -1.02 -5.83 -4.83
C TRP A 33 -1.32 -7.06 -5.68
N PHE A 34 -2.37 -6.97 -6.49
CA PHE A 34 -2.66 -8.04 -7.45
C PHE A 34 -1.54 -8.13 -8.49
N PRO A 35 -0.92 -9.31 -8.69
CA PRO A 35 0.35 -9.42 -9.40
C PRO A 35 0.23 -9.31 -10.94
N HIS A 36 -0.98 -9.42 -11.49
CA HIS A 36 -1.21 -9.35 -12.94
C HIS A 36 -1.71 -7.98 -13.38
N LYS A 37 -1.27 -7.56 -14.58
CA LYS A 37 -1.62 -6.26 -15.17
C LYS A 37 -3.12 -5.97 -15.25
N THR A 38 -3.95 -7.01 -15.41
CA THR A 38 -5.41 -6.85 -15.57
C THR A 38 -6.10 -6.16 -14.39
N HIS A 39 -5.54 -6.28 -13.18
CA HIS A 39 -6.03 -5.61 -11.97
C HIS A 39 -4.87 -5.06 -11.13
N ALA A 40 -3.82 -4.55 -11.76
CA ALA A 40 -2.65 -4.03 -11.04
C ALA A 40 -3.00 -2.84 -10.11
N ASP A 41 -4.19 -2.26 -10.27
CA ASP A 41 -4.77 -1.24 -9.40
C ASP A 41 -5.48 -1.81 -8.15
N TRP A 42 -5.53 -3.13 -7.97
CA TRP A 42 -6.13 -3.76 -6.79
C TRP A 42 -5.11 -4.03 -5.69
N LEU A 43 -5.46 -3.66 -4.47
CA LEU A 43 -4.68 -3.87 -3.26
C LEU A 43 -5.51 -4.65 -2.24
N SER A 44 -4.93 -5.64 -1.59
CA SER A 44 -5.51 -6.30 -0.42
C SER A 44 -4.78 -5.88 0.86
N THR A 45 -5.51 -5.73 1.95
CA THR A 45 -4.96 -5.48 3.29
C THR A 45 -5.63 -6.38 4.33
N VAL A 46 -4.89 -6.77 5.36
CA VAL A 46 -5.38 -7.55 6.51
C VAL A 46 -4.92 -6.90 7.82
N GLY A 47 -5.71 -7.02 8.88
CA GLY A 47 -5.39 -6.42 10.17
C GLY A 47 -5.99 -7.18 11.35
N ASP A 48 -5.66 -6.73 12.57
CA ASP A 48 -6.13 -7.33 13.82
C ASP A 48 -7.65 -7.15 14.06
N ASP A 49 -8.31 -6.33 13.23
CA ASP A 49 -9.77 -6.23 13.19
C ASP A 49 -10.45 -7.51 12.66
N GLY A 50 -9.66 -8.48 12.19
CA GLY A 50 -10.14 -9.77 11.69
C GLY A 50 -10.74 -9.70 10.29
N VAL A 51 -10.51 -8.60 9.56
CA VAL A 51 -11.12 -8.35 8.24
C VAL A 51 -10.04 -8.31 7.16
N VAL A 52 -10.38 -8.82 5.97
CA VAL A 52 -9.64 -8.58 4.73
C VAL A 52 -10.38 -7.51 3.92
N ARG A 53 -9.68 -6.46 3.48
CA ARG A 53 -10.24 -5.44 2.58
C ARG A 53 -9.59 -5.50 1.22
N ILE A 54 -10.41 -5.31 0.18
CA ILE A 54 -9.96 -5.13 -1.21
C ILE A 54 -10.21 -3.67 -1.58
N TRP A 55 -9.14 -3.02 -2.02
CA TRP A 55 -9.09 -1.63 -2.43
C TRP A 55 -8.81 -1.55 -3.91
N ARG A 56 -9.20 -0.44 -4.52
CA ARG A 56 -8.85 -0.11 -5.89
C ARG A 56 -8.25 1.30 -5.93
N LEU A 57 -7.04 1.42 -6.44
CA LEU A 57 -6.40 2.71 -6.69
C LEU A 57 -7.02 3.32 -7.95
N ILE A 58 -7.63 4.49 -7.82
CA ILE A 58 -8.21 5.23 -8.93
C ILE A 58 -7.35 6.49 -9.14
N GLU A 59 -6.77 6.62 -10.33
CA GLU A 59 -6.13 7.86 -10.76
C GLU A 59 -7.23 8.86 -11.20
N GLU A 60 -7.10 10.13 -10.81
CA GLU A 60 -7.98 11.22 -11.27
C GLU A 60 -7.72 11.61 -12.73
#